data_AF-A0A4R6IWR2-F1
#
_entry.id   AF-A0A4R6IWR2-F1
#
_cell.length_a   1.000
_cell.length_b   1.000
_cell.length_c   1.000
_cell.angle_alpha   90.00
_cell.angle_beta   90.00
_cell.angle_gamma   90.00
#
_symmetry.space_group_name_H-M   'P 1'
#
loop_
_entity.id
_entity.type
_entity.pdbx_description
1 polymer ?
#
loop_
_entity_poly.entity_id
_entity_poly.type
_entity_poly.pdbx_seq_one_letter_code
_entity_poly.pdbx_strand_id
1 'polypeptide(L)'
;MRVIITAATVGEWMPGFLNINNLYTGESQRLKVRFHQSGVGMLASAVSLTRLVSEEKPDLIIQIGIAGTFQKKMALGKVVLVKEEILGDMGVEEDGKWKDLFDLKLEKSSYHPFEKRKLPNPWLSTYNLLKLPELSSITVNEITTNPKRIEQLTKKYSPDIESMEGASLHYVCREANIPFLQMRAISNYIGERNKANWKIKESLEALNDTLLKYMDKLYRIA
;
A
#
# COMPACT_ATOMS: atom_id res chain seq x y z
N MET A 1 3.60 16.47 15.32
CA MET A 1 3.05 15.47 14.38
C MET A 1 3.51 14.07 14.77
N ARG A 2 2.58 13.11 14.92
CA ARG A 2 2.82 11.69 15.20
C ARG A 2 2.65 10.90 13.91
N VAL A 3 3.73 10.29 13.43
CA VAL A 3 3.76 9.52 12.19
C VAL A 3 4.02 8.06 12.51
N ILE A 4 3.20 7.17 11.95
CA ILE A 4 3.44 5.73 12.02
C ILE A 4 3.87 5.24 10.66
N ILE A 5 5.05 4.62 10.60
CA ILE A 5 5.51 3.88 9.43
C ILE A 5 5.12 2.42 9.65
N THR A 6 4.31 1.86 8.76
CA THR A 6 3.81 0.49 8.88
C THR A 6 4.22 -0.35 7.68
N ALA A 7 4.58 -1.61 7.90
CA ALA A 7 4.80 -2.57 6.82
C ALA A 7 4.31 -3.97 7.21
N ALA A 8 4.13 -4.84 6.23
CA ALA A 8 3.63 -6.19 6.46
C ALA A 8 4.65 -7.02 7.26
N THR A 9 5.94 -6.84 6.96
CA THR A 9 7.03 -7.64 7.53
C THR A 9 8.15 -6.78 8.11
N VAL A 10 8.93 -7.35 9.05
CA VAL A 10 10.13 -6.72 9.61
C VAL A 10 11.12 -6.29 8.52
N GLY A 11 11.31 -7.14 7.51
CA GLY A 11 12.30 -6.89 6.45
C GLY A 11 12.01 -5.64 5.62
N GLU A 12 10.75 -5.19 5.58
CA GLU A 12 10.37 -3.99 4.84
C GLU A 12 10.69 -2.70 5.61
N TRP A 13 10.46 -2.67 6.93
CA TRP A 13 10.58 -1.45 7.74
C TRP A 13 11.86 -1.33 8.56
N MET A 14 12.50 -2.45 8.92
CA MET A 14 13.70 -2.46 9.76
C MET A 14 14.87 -1.64 9.17
N PRO A 15 15.17 -1.68 7.86
CA PRO A 15 16.24 -0.85 7.31
C PRO A 15 15.97 0.65 7.49
N GLY A 16 14.72 1.08 7.33
CA GLY A 16 14.30 2.46 7.58
C GLY A 16 14.43 2.83 9.06
N PHE A 17 14.06 1.94 9.97
CA PHE A 17 14.24 2.15 11.42
C PHE A 17 15.71 2.34 11.80
N LEU A 18 16.62 1.50 11.28
CA LEU A 18 18.04 1.57 11.62
C LEU A 18 18.72 2.85 11.10
N ASN A 19 18.18 3.45 10.05
CA ASN A 19 18.80 4.59 9.35
C ASN A 19 18.02 5.90 9.51
N ILE A 20 16.90 5.91 10.24
CA ILE A 20 16.11 7.12 10.43
C ILE A 20 16.88 8.14 11.28
N ASN A 21 16.73 9.42 10.96
CA ASN A 21 17.35 10.48 11.74
C ASN A 21 16.79 10.50 13.17
N ASN A 22 17.68 10.46 14.16
CA ASN A 22 17.32 10.50 15.58
C ASN A 22 16.49 11.75 15.96
N LEU A 23 16.55 12.82 15.17
CA LEU A 23 15.71 14.02 15.34
C LEU A 23 14.20 13.75 15.22
N TYR A 24 13.79 12.58 14.69
CA TYR A 24 12.38 12.23 14.46
C TYR A 24 11.85 11.18 15.44
N THR A 25 12.70 10.65 16.32
CA THR A 25 12.33 9.55 17.22
C THR A 25 11.61 10.09 18.47
N GLY A 26 11.39 9.23 19.48
CA GLY A 26 10.47 9.50 20.61
C GLY A 26 10.72 10.79 21.39
N GLU A 27 11.93 11.36 21.33
CA GLU A 27 12.32 12.60 22.00
C GLU A 27 11.96 13.87 21.22
N SER A 28 11.61 13.75 19.94
CA SER A 28 11.26 14.91 19.10
C SER A 28 9.93 15.53 19.51
N GLN A 29 9.91 16.84 19.76
CA GLN A 29 8.63 17.55 19.99
C GLN A 29 7.88 17.86 18.69
N ARG A 30 8.58 17.91 17.56
CA ARG A 30 8.02 18.31 16.25
C ARG A 30 7.45 17.13 15.49
N LEU A 31 8.24 16.07 15.31
CA LEU A 31 7.88 14.91 14.49
C LEU A 31 8.25 13.63 15.24
N LYS A 32 7.25 12.88 15.70
CA LYS A 32 7.45 11.62 16.43
C LYS A 32 7.12 10.45 15.51
N VAL A 33 8.14 9.69 15.11
CA VAL A 33 8.02 8.54 14.24
C VAL A 33 8.04 7.26 15.06
N ARG A 34 7.09 6.37 14.80
CA ARG A 34 7.12 4.99 15.30
C ARG A 34 6.97 4.02 14.13
N PHE A 35 7.53 2.83 14.31
CA PHE A 35 7.41 1.74 13.36
C PHE A 35 6.41 0.71 13.87
N HIS A 36 5.66 0.13 12.94
CA HIS A 36 4.60 -0.81 13.23
C HIS A 36 4.63 -1.95 12.20
N GLN A 37 4.35 -3.17 12.65
CA GLN A 37 4.20 -4.31 11.76
C GLN A 37 2.73 -4.70 11.68
N SER A 38 2.13 -4.61 10.49
CA SER A 38 0.72 -4.90 10.28
C SER A 38 0.41 -6.38 10.08
N GLY A 39 1.42 -7.18 9.70
CA GLY A 39 1.22 -8.53 9.20
C GLY A 39 0.82 -8.56 7.73
N VAL A 40 1.00 -9.73 7.12
CA VAL A 40 0.75 -10.00 5.69
C VAL A 40 -0.72 -10.27 5.43
N GLY A 41 -1.24 -9.75 4.32
CA GLY A 41 -2.61 -9.97 3.90
C GLY A 41 -3.62 -9.01 4.55
N MET A 42 -4.84 -8.99 4.01
CA MET A 42 -5.85 -8.00 4.39
C MET A 42 -6.34 -8.18 5.84
N LEU A 43 -6.48 -9.43 6.31
CA LEU A 43 -7.02 -9.74 7.64
C LEU A 43 -6.13 -9.22 8.76
N ALA A 44 -4.86 -9.64 8.79
CA ALA A 44 -3.92 -9.22 9.82
C ALA A 44 -3.71 -7.69 9.78
N SER A 45 -3.53 -7.16 8.57
CA SER A 45 -3.33 -5.72 8.36
C SER A 45 -4.51 -4.90 8.86
N ALA A 46 -5.75 -5.28 8.54
CA ALA A 46 -6.95 -4.55 8.97
C ALA A 46 -7.11 -4.56 10.50
N VAL A 47 -6.92 -5.71 11.16
CA VAL A 47 -6.98 -5.81 12.62
C VAL A 47 -5.92 -4.93 13.28
N SER A 48 -4.67 -5.03 12.82
CA SER A 48 -3.55 -4.29 13.40
C SER A 48 -3.70 -2.78 13.20
N LEU A 49 -4.09 -2.35 12.00
CA LEU A 49 -4.30 -0.94 11.69
C LEU A 49 -5.48 -0.35 12.46
N THR A 50 -6.59 -1.10 12.59
CA THR A 50 -7.76 -0.65 13.36
C THR A 50 -7.39 -0.41 14.82
N ARG A 51 -6.62 -1.32 15.40
CA ARG A 51 -6.08 -1.16 16.76
C ARG A 51 -5.17 0.06 16.86
N LEU A 52 -4.23 0.21 15.92
CA LEU A 52 -3.31 1.33 15.85
C LEU A 52 -4.05 2.68 15.79
N VAL A 53 -5.03 2.84 14.89
CA VAL A 53 -5.77 4.11 14.77
C VAL A 53 -6.58 4.42 16.02
N SER A 54 -7.15 3.40 16.66
CA SER A 54 -8.00 3.55 17.85
C SER A 54 -7.20 3.92 19.10
N GLU A 55 -6.05 3.27 19.30
CA GLU A 55 -5.22 3.42 20.50
C GLU A 55 -4.25 4.60 20.38
N GLU A 56 -3.58 4.76 19.24
CA GLU A 56 -2.50 5.74 19.06
C GLU A 56 -2.96 7.05 18.42
N LYS A 57 -4.05 7.05 17.63
CA LYS A 57 -4.61 8.22 16.93
C LYS A 57 -3.54 9.02 16.15
N PRO A 58 -2.81 8.40 15.22
CA PRO A 58 -1.70 9.06 14.54
C PRO A 58 -2.16 10.22 13.64
N ASP A 59 -1.29 11.20 13.43
CA ASP A 59 -1.56 12.33 12.51
C ASP A 59 -1.33 11.93 11.04
N LEU A 60 -0.52 10.88 10.81
CA LEU A 60 -0.26 10.31 9.48
C LEU A 60 0.19 8.85 9.61
N ILE A 61 -0.33 7.98 8.74
CA ILE A 61 0.17 6.61 8.56
C ILE A 61 0.85 6.49 7.19
N ILE A 62 2.06 5.94 7.15
CA ILE A 62 2.78 5.64 5.92
C ILE A 62 2.95 4.13 5.83
N GLN A 63 2.17 3.48 4.96
CA GLN A 63 2.41 2.07 4.64
C GLN A 63 3.51 1.97 3.60
N ILE A 64 4.57 1.25 3.94
CA ILE A 64 5.66 0.92 3.02
C ILE A 64 5.64 -0.57 2.70
N GLY A 65 6.11 -0.94 1.51
CA GLY A 65 6.36 -2.33 1.16
C GLY A 65 6.70 -2.51 -0.31
N ILE A 66 6.74 -3.75 -0.76
CA ILE A 66 6.91 -4.07 -2.18
C ILE A 66 5.58 -4.38 -2.86
N ALA A 67 5.57 -4.33 -4.20
CA ALA A 67 4.42 -4.68 -5.03
C ALA A 67 4.85 -5.32 -6.35
N GLY A 68 4.01 -6.18 -6.90
CA GLY A 68 4.14 -6.67 -8.27
C GLY A 68 3.50 -5.71 -9.26
N THR A 69 3.93 -5.66 -10.52
CA THR A 69 3.34 -4.78 -11.55
C THR A 69 2.74 -5.53 -12.74
N PHE A 70 1.59 -5.06 -13.20
CA PHE A 70 0.96 -5.49 -14.46
C PHE A 70 1.63 -4.84 -15.68
N GLN A 71 2.40 -3.77 -15.49
CA GLN A 71 3.05 -3.03 -16.57
C GLN A 71 4.40 -3.63 -16.94
N LYS A 72 4.47 -4.36 -18.05
CA LYS A 72 5.71 -5.04 -18.52
C LYS A 72 6.91 -4.12 -18.80
N LYS A 73 6.70 -2.80 -18.91
CA LYS A 73 7.76 -1.80 -19.16
C LYS A 73 8.17 -1.02 -17.91
N MET A 74 7.52 -1.27 -16.77
CA MET A 74 7.85 -0.62 -15.51
C MET A 74 9.21 -1.11 -15.01
N ALA A 75 10.12 -0.19 -14.72
CA ALA A 75 11.39 -0.55 -14.11
C ALA A 75 11.16 -1.13 -12.70
N LEU A 76 11.78 -2.28 -12.43
CA LEU A 76 11.85 -2.83 -11.08
C LEU A 76 12.70 -1.92 -10.19
N GLY A 77 12.40 -1.86 -8.88
CA GLY A 77 12.98 -0.93 -7.92
C GLY A 77 12.38 0.48 -7.96
N LYS A 78 11.51 0.80 -8.94
CA LYS A 78 10.83 2.09 -8.99
C LYS A 78 9.90 2.23 -7.78
N VAL A 79 9.99 3.37 -7.09
CA VAL A 79 9.12 3.69 -5.95
C VAL A 79 7.97 4.56 -6.41
N VAL A 80 6.77 4.22 -5.98
CA VAL A 80 5.50 4.83 -6.38
C VAL A 80 4.61 5.07 -5.17
N LEU A 81 3.59 5.90 -5.35
CA LEU A 81 2.50 6.07 -4.39
C LEU A 81 1.22 5.47 -4.95
N VAL A 82 0.41 4.89 -4.06
CA VAL A 82 -0.89 4.34 -4.45
C VAL A 82 -1.98 5.38 -4.24
N LYS A 83 -2.65 5.75 -5.35
CA LYS A 83 -3.73 6.75 -5.36
C LYS A 83 -5.10 6.17 -5.07
N GLU A 84 -5.27 4.88 -5.34
CA GLU A 84 -6.50 4.17 -5.09
C GLU A 84 -6.22 2.67 -5.03
N GLU A 85 -6.92 2.00 -4.13
CA GLU A 85 -6.91 0.55 -3.97
C GLU A 85 -8.23 -0.06 -4.44
N ILE A 86 -8.17 -1.29 -4.93
CA ILE A 86 -9.32 -2.09 -5.36
C ILE A 86 -9.20 -3.47 -4.73
N LEU A 87 -10.32 -4.02 -4.26
CA LEU A 87 -10.37 -5.40 -3.80
C LEU A 87 -10.30 -6.34 -5.01
N GLY A 88 -9.13 -6.95 -5.22
CA GLY A 88 -8.82 -7.74 -6.41
C GLY A 88 -9.42 -9.15 -6.36
N ASP A 89 -9.63 -9.70 -5.15
CA ASP A 89 -9.97 -11.10 -4.91
C ASP A 89 -11.28 -11.30 -4.14
N MET A 90 -12.02 -10.23 -3.84
CA MET A 90 -13.29 -10.32 -3.11
C MET A 90 -14.48 -10.44 -4.07
N GLY A 91 -14.90 -11.68 -4.31
CA GLY A 91 -15.94 -11.99 -5.29
C GLY A 91 -16.02 -13.49 -5.60
N VAL A 92 -16.57 -13.81 -6.77
CA VAL A 92 -16.73 -15.18 -7.25
C VAL A 92 -16.33 -15.30 -8.72
N GLU A 93 -15.74 -16.44 -9.07
CA GLU A 93 -15.59 -16.84 -10.47
C GLU A 93 -16.66 -17.90 -10.82
N GLU A 94 -17.55 -17.55 -11.74
CA GLU A 94 -18.64 -18.41 -12.21
C GLU A 94 -18.59 -18.46 -13.74
N ASP A 95 -18.65 -19.66 -14.32
CA ASP A 95 -18.57 -19.88 -15.78
C ASP A 95 -17.37 -19.18 -16.44
N GLY A 96 -16.22 -19.15 -15.74
CA GLY A 96 -14.99 -18.49 -16.19
C GLY A 96 -15.05 -16.96 -16.19
N LYS A 97 -16.05 -16.36 -15.54
CA LYS A 97 -16.23 -14.91 -15.41
C LYS A 97 -16.04 -14.45 -13.96
N TRP A 98 -15.17 -13.47 -13.79
CA TRP A 98 -14.94 -12.83 -12.49
C TRP A 98 -16.01 -11.77 -12.18
N LYS A 99 -16.77 -11.98 -11.11
CA LYS A 99 -17.74 -11.03 -10.53
C LYS A 99 -17.23 -10.61 -9.16
N ASP A 100 -17.19 -9.30 -8.91
CA ASP A 100 -16.76 -8.78 -7.62
C ASP A 100 -17.97 -8.63 -6.69
N LEU A 101 -17.71 -8.32 -5.43
CA LEU A 101 -18.75 -8.11 -4.42
C LEU A 101 -19.83 -7.08 -4.84
N PHE A 102 -19.49 -6.11 -5.70
CA PHE A 102 -20.41 -5.07 -6.18
C PHE A 102 -21.27 -5.57 -7.34
N ASP A 103 -20.73 -6.39 -8.24
CA ASP A 103 -21.51 -7.08 -9.28
C ASP A 103 -22.53 -8.03 -8.67
N LEU A 104 -22.17 -8.66 -7.56
CA LEU A 104 -23.04 -9.52 -6.77
C LEU A 104 -24.07 -8.74 -5.93
N LYS A 105 -23.99 -7.40 -5.90
CA LYS A 105 -24.84 -6.51 -5.10
C LYS A 105 -24.78 -6.80 -3.59
N LEU A 106 -23.66 -7.35 -3.11
CA LEU A 106 -23.42 -7.58 -1.69
C LEU A 106 -23.01 -6.29 -0.97
N GLU A 107 -22.51 -5.29 -1.71
CA GLU A 107 -22.24 -3.93 -1.23
C GLU A 107 -22.54 -2.92 -2.34
N LYS A 108 -22.82 -1.68 -1.96
CA LYS A 108 -22.91 -0.55 -2.89
C LYS A 108 -21.52 0.00 -3.19
N SER A 109 -21.19 0.10 -4.46
CA SER A 109 -19.88 0.60 -4.93
C SER A 109 -19.55 2.05 -4.55
N SER A 110 -20.52 2.81 -4.04
CA SER A 110 -20.38 4.20 -3.63
C SER A 110 -20.64 4.44 -2.13
N TYR A 111 -20.84 3.37 -1.35
CA TYR A 111 -20.94 3.50 0.10
C TYR A 111 -19.56 3.66 0.69
N HIS A 112 -19.42 4.62 1.61
CA HIS A 112 -18.18 4.82 2.35
C HIS A 112 -17.74 3.48 2.99
N PRO A 113 -16.46 3.08 2.86
CA PRO A 113 -15.32 3.89 2.40
C PRO A 113 -15.00 3.69 0.92
N PHE A 114 -15.92 3.21 0.09
CA PHE A 114 -15.73 3.07 -1.35
C PHE A 114 -16.23 4.29 -2.15
N GLU A 115 -15.58 4.53 -3.28
CA GLU A 115 -16.02 5.43 -4.34
C GLU A 115 -15.90 4.72 -5.68
N LYS A 116 -17.03 4.43 -6.33
CA LYS A 116 -17.09 3.71 -7.61
C LYS A 116 -16.23 2.44 -7.61
N ARG A 117 -16.37 1.60 -6.55
CA ARG A 117 -15.65 0.33 -6.32
C ARG A 117 -14.20 0.46 -5.85
N LYS A 118 -13.72 1.69 -5.65
CA LYS A 118 -12.33 1.97 -5.29
C LYS A 118 -12.22 2.55 -3.90
N LEU A 119 -11.03 2.47 -3.32
CA LEU A 119 -10.64 3.09 -2.07
C LEU A 119 -9.63 4.21 -2.40
N PRO A 120 -10.07 5.43 -2.77
CA PRO A 120 -9.15 6.51 -3.12
C PRO A 120 -8.34 7.01 -1.92
N ASN A 121 -7.15 7.54 -2.17
CA ASN A 121 -6.35 8.28 -1.20
C ASN A 121 -6.53 9.81 -1.43
N PRO A 122 -7.44 10.48 -0.68
CA PRO A 122 -7.67 11.91 -0.85
C PRO A 122 -6.52 12.79 -0.31
N TRP A 123 -5.54 12.22 0.39
CA TRP A 123 -4.46 12.96 1.05
C TRP A 123 -3.21 13.12 0.18
N LEU A 124 -3.16 12.52 -1.01
CA LEU A 124 -1.98 12.58 -1.89
C LEU A 124 -1.58 14.01 -2.29
N SER A 125 -2.53 14.90 -2.56
CA SER A 125 -2.21 16.29 -2.93
C SER A 125 -1.43 17.02 -1.84
N THR A 126 -1.63 16.62 -0.57
CA THR A 126 -0.95 17.19 0.59
C THR A 126 0.37 16.47 0.88
N TYR A 127 0.39 15.15 0.77
CA TYR A 127 1.50 14.31 1.23
C TYR A 127 2.37 13.73 0.12
N ASN A 128 2.12 13.96 -1.17
CA ASN A 128 3.06 13.58 -2.24
C ASN A 128 4.24 14.58 -2.34
N LEU A 129 5.00 14.70 -1.25
CA LEU A 129 6.04 15.71 -1.11
C LEU A 129 7.18 15.52 -2.11
N LEU A 130 7.48 14.27 -2.47
CA LEU A 130 8.57 13.92 -3.38
C LEU A 130 8.14 13.93 -4.87
N LYS A 131 6.87 14.21 -5.18
CA LYS A 131 6.32 14.14 -6.55
C LYS A 131 6.54 12.76 -7.18
N LEU A 132 6.35 11.71 -6.39
CA LEU A 132 6.46 10.34 -6.86
C LEU A 132 5.30 10.01 -7.82
N PRO A 133 5.50 9.08 -8.77
CA PRO A 133 4.42 8.61 -9.63
C PRO A 133 3.28 8.00 -8.82
N GLU A 134 2.04 8.32 -9.21
CA GLU A 134 0.82 7.88 -8.55
C GLU A 134 0.12 6.80 -9.39
N LEU A 135 0.01 5.59 -8.82
CA LEU A 135 -0.50 4.41 -9.49
C LEU A 135 -1.76 3.84 -8.81
N SER A 136 -2.58 3.15 -9.57
CA SER A 136 -3.68 2.34 -9.07
C SER A 136 -3.19 0.95 -8.65
N SER A 137 -3.78 0.40 -7.60
CA SER A 137 -3.38 -0.90 -7.06
C SER A 137 -4.61 -1.78 -6.85
N ILE A 138 -4.40 -3.10 -6.97
CA ILE A 138 -5.30 -4.09 -6.40
C ILE A 138 -4.63 -4.73 -5.18
N THR A 139 -5.46 -5.08 -4.21
CA THR A 139 -5.06 -5.90 -3.07
C THR A 139 -5.69 -7.29 -3.17
N VAL A 140 -4.89 -8.32 -2.94
CA VAL A 140 -5.28 -9.73 -2.99
C VAL A 140 -4.76 -10.50 -1.77
N ASN A 141 -5.38 -11.61 -1.41
CA ASN A 141 -4.89 -12.55 -0.41
C ASN A 141 -4.22 -13.78 -1.04
N GLU A 142 -4.38 -13.96 -2.36
CA GLU A 142 -3.66 -14.96 -3.15
C GLU A 142 -2.88 -14.24 -4.26
N ILE A 143 -1.56 -14.41 -4.29
CA ILE A 143 -0.69 -13.80 -5.30
C ILE A 143 -1.15 -14.23 -6.69
N THR A 144 -1.40 -13.28 -7.59
CA THR A 144 -1.91 -13.60 -8.92
C THR A 144 -0.82 -14.23 -9.78
N THR A 145 -1.05 -15.49 -10.17
CA THR A 145 -0.12 -16.25 -11.03
C THR A 145 -0.78 -16.81 -12.29
N ASN A 146 -2.09 -17.06 -12.25
CA ASN A 146 -2.82 -17.66 -13.35
C ASN A 146 -3.03 -16.64 -14.49
N PRO A 147 -2.62 -16.94 -15.76
CA PRO A 147 -2.78 -16.00 -16.87
C PRO A 147 -4.22 -15.55 -17.15
N LYS A 148 -5.21 -16.43 -16.99
CA LYS A 148 -6.63 -16.07 -17.14
C LYS A 148 -7.08 -15.10 -16.05
N ARG A 149 -6.63 -15.31 -14.81
CA ARG A 149 -6.92 -14.38 -13.70
C ARG A 149 -6.27 -13.03 -13.95
N ILE A 150 -5.02 -12.98 -14.43
CA ILE A 150 -4.35 -11.74 -14.82
C ILE A 150 -5.18 -10.98 -15.86
N GLU A 151 -5.68 -11.67 -16.89
CA GLU A 151 -6.54 -11.07 -17.92
C GLU A 151 -7.85 -10.53 -17.33
N GLN A 152 -8.53 -11.31 -16.49
CA GLN A 152 -9.78 -10.92 -15.82
C GLN A 152 -9.58 -9.63 -14.99
N LEU A 153 -8.53 -9.59 -14.17
CA LEU A 153 -8.22 -8.42 -13.31
C LEU A 153 -7.81 -7.21 -14.15
N THR A 154 -6.98 -7.40 -15.18
CA THR A 154 -6.55 -6.32 -16.09
C THR A 154 -7.75 -5.72 -16.82
N LYS A 155 -8.63 -6.55 -17.37
CA LYS A 155 -9.81 -6.10 -18.11
C LYS A 155 -10.80 -5.36 -17.22
N LYS A 156 -10.98 -5.83 -15.97
CA LYS A 156 -11.99 -5.28 -15.08
C LYS A 156 -11.55 -4.02 -14.36
N TYR A 157 -10.31 -3.99 -13.88
CA TYR A 157 -9.83 -2.94 -12.97
C TYR A 157 -8.74 -2.07 -13.59
N SER A 158 -8.08 -2.54 -14.66
CA SER A 158 -6.90 -1.90 -15.26
C SER A 158 -5.86 -1.44 -14.22
N PRO A 159 -5.47 -2.31 -13.26
CA PRO A 159 -4.57 -1.92 -12.18
C PRO A 159 -3.13 -1.81 -12.68
N ASP A 160 -2.35 -0.95 -12.04
CA ASP A 160 -0.92 -0.82 -12.37
C ASP A 160 -0.07 -1.81 -11.58
N ILE A 161 -0.45 -2.06 -10.31
CA ILE A 161 0.28 -2.90 -9.36
C ILE A 161 -0.65 -3.80 -8.53
N GLU A 162 -0.06 -4.81 -7.89
CA GLU A 162 -0.70 -5.73 -6.93
C GLU A 162 0.09 -5.76 -5.63
N SER A 163 -0.61 -5.71 -4.50
CA SER A 163 -0.06 -5.98 -3.17
C SER A 163 -1.04 -6.81 -2.34
N MET A 164 -0.73 -7.05 -1.06
CA MET A 164 -1.57 -7.89 -0.18
C MET A 164 -2.18 -7.13 1.02
N GLU A 165 -1.82 -5.86 1.24
CA GLU A 165 -2.25 -5.10 2.43
C GLU A 165 -2.81 -3.71 2.14
N GLY A 166 -2.70 -3.21 0.91
CA GLY A 166 -2.98 -1.80 0.59
C GLY A 166 -4.43 -1.41 0.85
N ALA A 167 -5.38 -2.25 0.43
CA ALA A 167 -6.80 -2.00 0.65
C ALA A 167 -7.15 -1.89 2.14
N SER A 168 -6.51 -2.67 3.02
CA SER A 168 -6.72 -2.55 4.48
C SER A 168 -6.30 -1.19 5.01
N LEU A 169 -5.18 -0.63 4.53
CA LEU A 169 -4.77 0.73 4.88
C LEU A 169 -5.81 1.75 4.44
N HIS A 170 -6.14 1.73 3.15
CA HIS A 170 -7.06 2.71 2.60
C HIS A 170 -8.43 2.61 3.29
N TYR A 171 -8.97 1.40 3.49
CA TYR A 171 -10.25 1.19 4.15
C TYR A 171 -10.24 1.74 5.58
N VAL A 172 -9.32 1.28 6.43
CA VAL A 172 -9.27 1.66 7.86
C VAL A 172 -9.02 3.16 8.03
N CYS A 173 -8.09 3.73 7.26
CA CYS A 173 -7.75 5.14 7.42
C CYS A 173 -8.85 6.06 6.89
N ARG A 174 -9.59 5.65 5.85
CA ARG A 174 -10.77 6.40 5.39
C ARG A 174 -11.90 6.38 6.42
N GLU A 175 -12.22 5.20 6.97
CA GLU A 175 -13.22 5.06 8.04
C GLU A 175 -12.87 5.90 9.26
N ALA A 176 -11.60 5.88 9.68
CA ALA A 176 -11.13 6.62 10.84
C ALA A 176 -10.78 8.09 10.55
N ASN A 177 -10.91 8.55 9.30
CA ASN A 177 -10.49 9.88 8.83
C ASN A 177 -9.02 10.22 9.24
N ILE A 178 -8.12 9.26 9.09
CA ILE A 178 -6.69 9.40 9.39
C ILE A 178 -5.94 9.63 8.08
N PRO A 179 -5.15 10.71 7.95
CA PRO A 179 -4.30 10.92 6.78
C PRO A 179 -3.35 9.74 6.56
N PHE A 180 -3.18 9.33 5.31
CA PHE A 180 -2.29 8.21 4.99
C PHE A 180 -1.57 8.34 3.65
N LEU A 181 -0.48 7.58 3.53
CA LEU A 181 0.31 7.40 2.32
C LEU A 181 0.61 5.91 2.15
N GLN A 182 0.46 5.37 0.94
CA GLN A 182 0.92 4.02 0.61
C GLN A 182 2.04 4.12 -0.41
N MET A 183 3.25 3.75 0.01
CA MET A 183 4.47 3.77 -0.80
C MET A 183 4.87 2.34 -1.13
N ARG A 184 5.05 2.05 -2.41
CA ARG A 184 5.45 0.71 -2.86
C ARG A 184 6.66 0.78 -3.79
N ALA A 185 7.58 -0.17 -3.63
CA ALA A 185 8.64 -0.40 -4.61
C ALA A 185 8.34 -1.63 -5.48
N ILE A 186 8.56 -1.53 -6.78
CA ILE A 186 8.18 -2.59 -7.74
C ILE A 186 9.21 -3.73 -7.72
N SER A 187 8.85 -4.89 -7.16
CA SER A 187 9.78 -6.03 -7.00
C SER A 187 9.78 -7.04 -8.14
N ASN A 188 8.66 -7.18 -8.84
CA ASN A 188 8.48 -8.21 -9.88
C ASN A 188 7.33 -7.86 -10.82
N TYR A 189 7.26 -8.57 -11.94
CA TYR A 189 6.09 -8.57 -12.82
C TYR A 189 5.06 -9.59 -12.32
N ILE A 190 3.77 -9.31 -12.50
CA ILE A 190 2.69 -10.26 -12.16
C ILE A 190 2.80 -11.51 -13.04
N GLY A 191 2.59 -12.68 -12.44
CA GLY A 191 2.76 -13.97 -13.09
C GLY A 191 4.19 -14.53 -13.10
N GLU A 192 5.22 -13.72 -12.83
CA GLU A 192 6.62 -14.20 -12.76
C GLU A 192 6.84 -15.02 -11.48
N ARG A 193 7.19 -16.30 -11.63
CA ARG A 193 7.43 -17.23 -10.51
C ARG A 193 8.86 -17.71 -10.38
N ASN A 194 9.71 -17.42 -11.36
CA ASN A 194 11.13 -17.55 -11.17
C ASN A 194 11.61 -16.43 -10.22
N LYS A 195 11.71 -16.77 -8.93
CA LYS A 195 12.14 -15.83 -7.88
C LYS A 195 13.51 -15.22 -8.13
N ALA A 196 14.38 -15.84 -8.95
CA ALA A 196 15.66 -15.26 -9.32
C ALA A 196 15.53 -13.98 -10.18
N ASN A 197 14.41 -13.82 -10.87
CA ASN A 197 14.10 -12.61 -11.64
C ASN A 197 13.53 -11.48 -10.76
N TRP A 198 13.19 -11.77 -9.50
CA TRP A 198 12.64 -10.77 -8.59
C TRP A 198 13.76 -9.90 -8.04
N LYS A 199 13.48 -8.60 -7.96
CA LYS A 199 14.41 -7.58 -7.49
C LYS A 199 14.07 -7.14 -6.08
N ILE A 200 13.84 -8.10 -5.17
CA ILE A 200 13.39 -7.82 -3.80
C ILE A 200 14.40 -6.92 -3.09
N LYS A 201 15.68 -7.31 -3.08
CA LYS A 201 16.72 -6.56 -2.35
C LYS A 201 16.83 -5.14 -2.87
N GLU A 202 16.97 -4.98 -4.19
CA GLU A 202 17.09 -3.67 -4.84
C GLU A 202 15.84 -2.80 -4.61
N SER A 203 14.65 -3.41 -4.58
CA SER A 203 13.40 -2.70 -4.32
C SER A 203 13.27 -2.25 -2.86
N LEU A 204 13.70 -3.07 -1.91
CA LEU A 204 13.71 -2.70 -0.49
C LEU A 204 14.73 -1.60 -0.20
N GLU A 205 15.90 -1.63 -0.83
CA GLU A 205 16.89 -0.55 -0.76
C GLU A 205 16.30 0.76 -1.30
N ALA A 206 15.75 0.74 -2.52
CA ALA A 206 15.12 1.92 -3.12
C ALA A 206 13.94 2.47 -2.29
N LEU A 207 13.11 1.58 -1.73
CA LEU A 207 11.99 1.93 -0.85
C LEU A 207 12.48 2.68 0.39
N ASN A 208 13.48 2.13 1.09
CA ASN A 208 13.98 2.71 2.33
C ASN A 208 14.72 4.03 2.08
N ASP A 209 15.54 4.12 1.03
CA ASP A 209 16.17 5.37 0.61
C ASP A 209 15.15 6.47 0.32
N THR A 210 14.04 6.11 -0.33
CA THR A 210 12.96 7.05 -0.65
C THR A 210 12.19 7.45 0.60
N LEU A 211 11.92 6.51 1.51
CA LEU A 211 11.30 6.78 2.80
C LEU A 211 12.14 7.78 3.61
N LEU A 212 13.46 7.59 3.73
CA LEU A 212 14.32 8.50 4.49
C LEU A 212 14.29 9.92 3.92
N LYS A 213 14.42 10.05 2.59
CA LYS A 213 14.27 11.35 1.89
C LYS A 213 12.89 11.97 2.11
N TYR A 214 11.85 11.14 2.16
CA TYR A 214 10.48 11.58 2.42
C TYR A 214 10.36 12.14 3.84
N MET A 215 10.90 11.43 4.84
CA MET A 215 10.87 11.86 6.24
C MET A 215 11.60 13.19 6.46
N ASP A 216 12.75 13.39 5.80
CA ASP A 216 13.47 14.67 5.85
C ASP A 216 12.63 15.82 5.28
N LYS A 217 11.88 15.57 4.20
CA LYS A 217 11.01 16.57 3.61
C LYS A 217 9.78 16.85 4.46
N LEU A 218 9.19 15.80 5.05
CA LEU A 218 8.06 15.92 5.97
C LEU A 218 8.46 16.72 7.22
N TYR A 219 9.62 16.45 7.81
CA TYR A 219 10.12 17.19 8.97
C TYR A 219 10.22 18.70 8.73
N ARG A 220 10.58 19.13 7.51
CA ARG A 220 10.70 20.56 7.18
C ARG A 220 9.36 21.29 7.17
N ILE A 221 8.26 20.57 6.92
CA ILE A 221 6.90 21.14 6.82
C ILE A 221 5.99 20.83 8.01
N ALA A 222 6.35 19.83 8.83
CA ALA A 222 5.67 19.48 10.09
C ALA A 222 5.86 20.56 11.16
#